data_AF-A0A3C0VWJ8-F1
#
_entry.id   AF-A0A3C0VWJ8-F1
#
_cell.length_a   1.000
_cell.length_b   1.000
_cell.length_c   1.000
_cell.angle_alpha   90.00
_cell.angle_beta   90.00
_cell.angle_gamma   90.00
#
_symmetry.space_group_name_H-M   'P 1'
#
loop_
_entity.id
_entity.type
_entity.pdbx_description
1 polymer ?
#
loop_
_entity_poly.entity_id
_entity_poly.type
_entity_poly.pdbx_seq_one_letter_code
_entity_poly.pdbx_strand_id
1 'polypeptide(L)'
;MKDTGCFDYQMTRRRMLQATGASILGMPVARLLAASGQTAAAKAEHVILFWNGGGMSHVDTWDPKPGRPVQGEFSAIDTSADGIQISS
;
A
#
# COMPACT_ATOMS: atom_id res chain seq x y z
N MET A 1 -11.09 19.66 -1.89
CA MET A 1 -11.29 18.94 -0.62
C MET A 1 -10.09 18.02 -0.43
N LYS A 2 -9.12 18.52 0.35
CA LYS A 2 -8.00 17.85 1.02
C LYS A 2 -7.00 17.04 0.17
N ASP A 3 -5.84 17.67 -0.03
CA ASP A 3 -4.51 17.06 -0.11
C ASP A 3 -4.14 16.33 1.20
N THR A 4 -4.96 15.36 1.63
CA THR A 4 -4.57 14.41 2.68
C THR A 4 -3.67 13.36 2.07
N GLY A 5 -2.44 13.79 1.74
CA GLY A 5 -1.31 12.86 1.59
C GLY A 5 -1.16 12.05 2.87
N CYS A 6 -0.53 10.88 2.75
CA CYS A 6 -0.30 9.89 3.80
C CYS A 6 0.41 10.48 5.04
N PHE A 7 -0.26 11.28 5.88
CA PHE A 7 0.32 11.82 7.12
C PHE A 7 0.23 10.81 8.28
N ASP A 8 -0.47 9.69 8.08
CA ASP A 8 -0.60 8.62 9.08
C ASP A 8 0.74 8.06 9.55
N TYR A 9 1.76 8.01 8.68
CA TYR A 9 3.10 7.56 9.09
C TYR A 9 3.83 8.59 9.97
N GLN A 10 3.45 9.87 9.93
CA GLN A 10 4.07 10.90 10.76
C GLN A 10 3.57 10.83 12.21
N MET A 11 2.30 10.46 12.40
CA MET A 11 1.65 10.35 13.71
C MET A 11 1.60 8.90 14.21
N THR A 12 2.77 8.28 14.41
CA THR A 12 2.84 6.94 15.00
C THR A 12 2.93 6.99 16.53
N ARG A 13 2.39 5.97 17.21
CA ARG A 13 2.54 5.79 18.68
C ARG A 13 3.98 5.95 19.16
N ARG A 14 4.94 5.41 18.41
CA ARG A 14 6.37 5.50 18.71
C ARG A 14 6.86 6.95 18.70
N ARG A 15 6.48 7.74 17.70
CA ARG A 15 6.86 9.17 17.60
C ARG A 15 6.25 9.99 18.73
N MET A 16 5.01 9.72 19.12
CA MET A 16 4.38 10.36 20.29
C MET A 16 5.12 10.05 21.60
N LEU A 17 5.47 8.79 21.84
CA LEU A 17 6.23 8.40 23.05
C LEU A 17 7.63 9.03 23.06
N GLN A 18 8.32 9.07 21.92
CA GLN A 18 9.63 9.70 21.81
C GLN A 18 9.57 11.21 22.05
N ALA A 19 8.63 11.91 21.45
CA ALA A 19 8.48 13.36 21.63
C ALA A 19 8.12 13.71 23.08
N THR A 20 7.16 12.99 23.67
CA THR A 20 6.72 13.22 25.06
C THR A 20 7.83 12.88 26.06
N GLY A 21 8.52 11.75 25.88
CA GLY A 21 9.65 11.37 26.71
C GLY A 21 10.80 12.38 26.64
N ALA A 22 11.13 12.87 25.44
CA ALA A 22 12.15 13.89 25.26
C ALA A 22 11.76 15.23 25.89
N SER A 23 10.48 15.63 25.81
CA SER A 23 9.99 16.82 26.50
C SER A 23 10.08 16.69 28.03
N ILE A 24 9.72 15.52 28.60
CA ILE A 24 9.83 15.26 30.04
C ILE A 24 11.30 15.30 30.49
N LEU A 25 12.23 14.82 29.67
CA LEU A 25 13.67 14.85 29.94
C LEU A 25 14.32 16.22 29.66
N GLY A 26 13.51 17.27 29.44
CA GLY A 26 13.98 18.65 29.34
C GLY A 26 14.44 19.10 27.95
N MET A 27 14.15 18.33 26.89
CA MET A 27 14.46 18.77 25.52
C MET A 27 13.47 19.87 25.07
N PRO A 28 13.96 21.05 24.62
CA PRO A 28 13.09 22.12 24.16
C PRO A 28 12.23 21.70 22.96
N VAL A 29 10.95 22.06 22.97
CA VAL A 29 9.99 21.74 21.89
C VAL A 29 10.47 22.24 20.52
N ALA A 30 11.12 23.41 20.47
CA ALA A 30 11.69 23.95 19.23
C ALA A 30 12.76 23.04 18.61
N ARG A 31 13.57 22.35 19.43
CA ARG A 31 14.57 21.37 18.97
C ARG A 31 13.91 20.09 18.49
N LEU A 32 12.82 19.66 19.14
CA LEU A 32 12.03 18.50 18.71
C LEU A 32 11.36 18.75 17.35
N LEU A 33 10.81 19.95 17.14
CA LEU A 33 10.17 20.34 15.88
C LEU A 33 11.17 20.53 14.73
N ALA A 34 12.37 21.03 15.04
CA ALA A 34 13.45 21.10 14.06
C ALA A 34 13.93 19.70 13.62
N ALA A 35 13.93 18.72 14.54
CA ALA A 35 14.28 17.34 14.24
C ALA A 35 13.17 16.58 13.47
N SER A 36 11.90 16.96 13.60
CA SER A 36 10.80 16.29 12.89
C SER A 36 10.80 16.52 11.37
N GLY A 37 11.45 17.58 10.89
CA GLY A 37 11.62 17.86 9.46
C GLY A 37 12.76 17.07 8.81
N GLN A 38 13.62 16.41 9.59
CA GLN A 38 14.69 15.55 9.08
C GLN A 38 14.13 14.16 8.80
N THR A 39 13.41 14.01 7.70
CA THR A 39 13.02 12.69 7.21
C THR A 39 14.25 12.05 6.56
N ALA A 40 14.77 11.00 7.19
CA ALA A 40 15.65 10.07 6.49
C ALA A 40 14.94 9.59 5.21
N ALA A 41 15.71 9.36 4.13
CA ALA A 41 15.14 8.80 2.91
C ALA A 41 14.32 7.56 3.26
N ALA A 42 13.03 7.58 2.89
CA ALA A 42 12.13 6.47 3.17
C ALA A 42 12.70 5.21 2.51
N LYS A 43 13.05 4.21 3.33
CA LYS A 43 13.45 2.89 2.84
C LYS A 43 12.22 1.99 2.88
N ALA A 44 11.83 1.46 1.73
CA ALA A 44 10.88 0.35 1.69
C ALA A 44 11.65 -0.93 2.07
N GLU A 45 11.29 -1.56 3.19
CA GLU A 45 11.91 -2.82 3.63
C GLU A 45 11.49 -4.00 2.75
N HIS A 46 10.28 -3.94 2.18
CA HIS A 46 9.72 -4.96 1.30
C HIS A 46 9.04 -4.31 0.10
N VAL A 47 9.33 -4.83 -1.10
CA VAL A 47 8.72 -4.41 -2.37
C VAL A 47 8.16 -5.66 -3.05
N ILE A 48 6.87 -5.65 -3.36
CA ILE A 48 6.24 -6.68 -4.19
C ILE A 48 6.11 -6.09 -5.61
N LEU A 49 6.84 -6.68 -6.55
CA LEU A 49 6.79 -6.28 -7.96
C LEU A 49 5.97 -7.30 -8.76
N PHE A 50 4.83 -6.86 -9.27
CA PHE A 50 4.06 -7.62 -10.27
C PHE A 50 4.52 -7.19 -11.66
N TRP A 51 5.42 -7.97 -12.26
CA TRP A 51 5.94 -7.71 -13.59
C TRP A 51 5.06 -8.37 -14.65
N ASN A 52 4.12 -7.61 -15.19
CA ASN A 52 3.23 -8.08 -16.26
C ASN A 52 3.72 -7.47 -17.57
N GLY A 53 4.82 -8.01 -18.11
CA GLY A 53 5.42 -7.53 -19.35
C GLY A 53 4.42 -7.56 -20.51
N GLY A 54 3.82 -6.41 -20.84
CA GLY A 54 2.76 -6.29 -21.84
C GLY A 54 1.32 -6.28 -21.30
N GLY A 55 1.14 -6.32 -19.98
CA GLY A 55 -0.17 -6.36 -19.31
C GLY A 55 -0.67 -7.78 -19.02
N MET A 56 -1.82 -7.89 -18.37
CA MET A 56 -2.53 -9.17 -18.22
C MET A 56 -3.33 -9.45 -19.49
N SER A 57 -3.40 -10.71 -19.92
CA SER A 57 -4.26 -11.07 -21.04
C SER A 57 -5.73 -10.94 -20.63
N HIS A 58 -6.60 -10.70 -21.62
CA HIS A 58 -8.04 -10.56 -21.36
C HIS A 58 -8.65 -11.85 -20.81
N VAL A 59 -8.18 -13.00 -21.30
CA VAL A 59 -8.61 -14.33 -20.84
C VAL A 59 -8.09 -14.67 -19.45
N ASP A 60 -6.99 -14.07 -19.01
CA ASP A 60 -6.43 -14.27 -17.68
C ASP A 60 -6.94 -13.24 -16.66
N THR A 61 -7.85 -12.33 -17.03
CA THR A 61 -8.35 -11.30 -16.09
C THR A 61 -9.86 -11.22 -16.05
N TRP A 62 -10.51 -10.79 -17.14
CA TRP A 62 -11.88 -10.29 -17.12
C TRP A 62 -12.87 -11.15 -17.91
N ASP A 63 -12.38 -12.10 -18.70
CA ASP A 63 -13.23 -13.03 -19.46
C ASP A 63 -12.56 -14.41 -19.51
N PRO A 64 -12.56 -15.16 -18.38
CA PRO A 64 -11.91 -16.46 -18.28
C PRO A 64 -12.56 -17.57 -19.13
N LYS A 65 -13.74 -17.32 -19.72
CA LYS A 65 -14.47 -18.23 -20.63
C LYS A 65 -14.52 -19.69 -20.14
N PRO A 66 -15.05 -19.96 -18.94
CA PRO A 66 -15.03 -21.30 -18.36
C PRO A 66 -15.69 -22.33 -19.28
N GLY A 67 -15.04 -23.48 -19.46
CA GLY A 67 -15.54 -24.60 -20.26
C GLY A 67 -15.36 -24.45 -21.78
N ARG A 68 -14.56 -23.48 -22.24
CA ARG A 68 -14.27 -23.27 -23.66
C ARG A 68 -12.82 -23.65 -24.00
N PRO A 69 -12.54 -24.13 -25.23
CA PRO A 69 -11.16 -24.41 -25.66
C PRO A 69 -10.22 -23.19 -25.63
N VAL A 70 -10.78 -21.98 -25.60
CA VAL A 70 -10.04 -20.71 -25.57
C VAL A 70 -9.90 -20.14 -24.16
N GLN A 71 -10.27 -20.91 -23.13
CA GLN A 71 -10.07 -20.50 -21.74
C GLN A 71 -8.58 -20.42 -21.40
N GLY A 72 -8.23 -19.55 -20.45
CA GLY A 72 -6.87 -19.49 -19.91
C GLY A 72 -6.49 -20.75 -19.12
N GLU A 73 -5.25 -20.81 -18.64
CA GLU A 73 -4.77 -21.94 -17.83
C GLU A 73 -5.44 -21.99 -16.45
N PHE A 74 -5.87 -20.82 -15.96
CA PHE A 74 -6.42 -20.62 -14.62
C PHE A 74 -7.93 -20.79 -14.59
N SER A 75 -8.46 -21.05 -13.38
CA SER A 75 -9.89 -21.27 -13.17
C SER A 75 -10.64 -19.95 -13.05
N ALA A 76 -11.86 -19.88 -13.55
CA ALA A 76 -12.74 -18.75 -13.26
C ALA A 76 -13.21 -18.82 -11.79
N ILE A 77 -13.08 -17.70 -11.07
CA ILE A 77 -13.61 -17.53 -9.71
C ILE A 77 -14.61 -16.38 -9.67
N ASP A 78 -15.64 -16.52 -8.83
CA ASP A 78 -16.61 -15.46 -8.60
C ASP A 78 -16.01 -14.36 -7.74
N THR A 79 -16.35 -13.11 -8.08
CA THR A 79 -15.99 -11.94 -7.28
C THR A 79 -17.15 -11.54 -6.36
N SER A 80 -16.93 -10.53 -5.52
CA SER A 80 -17.98 -9.93 -4.69
C SER A 80 -19.03 -9.15 -5.49
N ALA A 81 -18.77 -8.86 -6.77
CA ALA A 81 -19.73 -8.20 -7.65
C ALA A 81 -20.51 -9.23 -8.46
N ASP A 82 -21.84 -9.07 -8.47
CA ASP A 82 -22.73 -10.00 -9.16
C ASP A 82 -22.41 -10.10 -10.65
N GLY A 83 -22.25 -11.33 -11.13
CA GLY A 83 -21.99 -11.63 -12.54
C GLY A 83 -20.57 -11.35 -13.03
N ILE A 84 -19.64 -10.98 -12.14
CA ILE A 84 -18.23 -10.75 -12.49
C ILE A 84 -17.39 -11.94 -12.02
N GLN A 85 -16.70 -12.55 -12.99
CA GLN A 85 -15.70 -13.59 -12.76
C GLN A 85 -14.31 -13.10 -13.16
N ILE A 86 -13.30 -13.52 -12.40
CA ILE A 86 -11.90 -13.28 -12.72
C ILE A 86 -11.13 -14.60 -12.75
N SER A 87 -9.96 -14.60 -13.38
CA SER A 87 -9.06 -15.75 -13.36
C SER A 87 -8.32 -15.85 -12.02
N SER A 88 -8.15 -17.07 -11.51
CA SER A 88 -7.57 -17.38 -10.18
C SER A 88 -6.05 -17.47 -10.15
#